data_AF-X1CNN7-F1
#
_entry.id   AF-X1CNN7-F1
#
_cell.length_a   1.000
_cell.length_b   1.000
_cell.length_c   1.000
_cell.angle_alpha   90.00
_cell.angle_beta   90.00
_cell.angle_gamma   90.00
#
_symmetry.space_group_name_H-M   'P 1'
#
loop_
_entity.id
_entity.type
_entity.pdbx_description
1 polymer ?
#
loop_
_entity_poly.entity_id
_entity_poly.type
_entity_poly.pdbx_seq_one_letter_code
_entity_poly.pdbx_strand_id
1 'polypeptide(L)'
;PTADRQRATVEVRVGFNELDQRVLPDMGVKVAFQEVGRETTDAAKATGVPVPLGAIRNDEGRDYIFVVIEGRAERRAVATGETLDNNILVTSGLSPGERVITEGPLELTDGDAVQEKNR
;
A
#
# COMPACT_ATOMS: atom_id res chain seq x y z
N PRO A 1 -6.63 7.40 -31.78
CA PRO A 1 -6.87 5.97 -31.49
C PRO A 1 -8.36 5.63 -31.64
N THR A 2 -8.69 4.72 -32.55
CA THR A 2 -10.07 4.23 -32.74
C THR A 2 -10.12 2.81 -32.20
N ALA A 3 -11.03 2.54 -31.27
CA ALA A 3 -11.22 1.20 -30.75
C ALA A 3 -11.95 0.34 -31.79
N ASP A 4 -11.34 -0.76 -32.21
CA ASP A 4 -12.00 -1.74 -33.07
C ASP A 4 -12.85 -2.67 -32.20
N ARG A 5 -14.17 -2.48 -32.27
CA ARG A 5 -15.13 -3.25 -31.48
C ARG A 5 -15.20 -4.73 -31.89
N GLN A 6 -14.80 -5.11 -33.10
CA GLN A 6 -14.84 -6.51 -33.53
C GLN A 6 -13.66 -7.31 -32.97
N ARG A 7 -12.54 -6.62 -32.69
CA ARG A 7 -11.30 -7.27 -32.20
C ARG A 7 -11.06 -7.07 -30.70
N ALA A 8 -11.87 -6.26 -30.03
CA ALA A 8 -11.68 -5.88 -28.62
C ALA A 8 -10.28 -5.32 -28.32
N THR A 9 -9.63 -4.71 -29.32
CA THR A 9 -8.28 -4.17 -29.23
C THR A 9 -8.24 -2.69 -29.61
N VAL A 10 -7.35 -1.95 -28.97
CA VAL A 10 -7.03 -0.57 -29.32
C VAL A 10 -5.62 -0.52 -29.90
N GLU A 11 -5.47 0.01 -31.10
CA GLU A 11 -4.16 0.28 -31.69
C GLU A 11 -3.53 1.52 -31.02
N VAL A 12 -2.33 1.35 -30.47
CA VAL A 12 -1.56 2.42 -29.85
C VAL A 12 -0.28 2.62 -30.64
N ARG A 13 0.03 3.88 -30.99
CA ARG A 13 1.29 4.27 -31.63
C ARG A 13 2.20 4.88 -30.57
N VAL A 14 3.39 4.30 -30.41
CA VAL A 14 4.41 4.76 -29.47
C VAL A 14 5.60 5.26 -30.29
N GLY A 15 6.08 6.46 -30.00
CA GLY A 15 7.23 7.06 -30.64
C GLY A 15 8.23 7.57 -29.59
N PHE A 16 9.49 7.72 -30.01
CA PHE A 16 10.51 8.39 -29.22
C PHE A 16 10.50 9.88 -29.53
N ASN A 17 10.54 10.73 -28.51
CA ASN A 17 10.68 12.19 -28.71
C ASN A 17 12.08 12.54 -29.23
N GLU A 18 13.10 11.85 -28.73
CA GLU A 18 14.49 11.95 -29.19
C GLU A 18 15.05 10.55 -29.38
N LEU A 19 15.70 10.32 -30.52
CA LEU A 19 16.27 9.02 -30.89
C LEU A 19 17.74 8.97 -30.47
N ASP A 20 18.09 8.09 -29.51
CA ASP A 20 19.48 7.82 -29.15
C ASP A 20 20.17 7.09 -30.33
N GLN A 21 21.41 7.47 -30.66
CA GLN A 21 22.20 6.91 -31.76
C GLN A 21 22.43 5.38 -31.65
N ARG A 22 22.17 4.80 -30.48
CA ARG A 22 22.31 3.35 -30.23
C ARG A 22 21.07 2.53 -30.62
N VAL A 23 19.94 3.16 -30.94
CA VAL A 23 18.73 2.48 -31.39
C VAL A 23 18.82 2.24 -32.90
N LEU A 24 18.95 0.98 -33.30
CA LEU A 24 18.98 0.59 -34.72
C LEU A 24 17.58 0.18 -35.22
N PRO A 25 17.31 0.34 -36.53
CA PRO A 25 16.14 -0.28 -37.16
C PRO A 25 16.09 -1.80 -36.88
N ASP A 26 14.88 -2.36 -36.85
CA ASP A 26 14.59 -3.78 -36.58
C ASP A 26 14.91 -4.29 -35.16
N MET A 27 15.22 -3.40 -34.20
CA MET A 27 15.32 -3.78 -32.79
C MET A 27 13.95 -4.06 -32.15
N GLY A 28 13.83 -5.18 -31.44
CA GLY A 28 12.64 -5.51 -30.67
C GLY A 28 12.50 -4.64 -29.42
N VAL A 29 11.30 -4.09 -29.20
CA VAL A 29 10.99 -3.26 -28.02
C VAL A 29 9.93 -3.95 -27.18
N LYS A 30 10.15 -4.00 -25.86
CA LYS A 30 9.14 -4.45 -24.89
C LYS A 30 8.43 -3.22 -24.33
N VAL A 31 7.13 -3.13 -24.56
CA VAL A 31 6.27 -2.10 -23.96
C VAL A 31 5.57 -2.71 -22.77
N ALA A 32 5.68 -2.08 -21.61
CA ALA A 32 4.89 -2.38 -20.44
C ALA A 32 4.05 -1.15 -20.11
N PHE A 33 2.74 -1.34 -19.96
CA PHE A 33 1.87 -0.30 -19.41
C PHE A 33 2.12 -0.24 -17.92
N GLN A 34 2.84 0.79 -17.47
CA GLN A 34 2.84 1.13 -16.06
C GLN A 34 1.56 1.89 -15.78
N GLU A 35 0.87 1.53 -14.71
CA GLU A 35 -0.16 2.38 -14.12
C GLU A 35 0.54 3.62 -13.55
N VAL A 36 0.83 4.60 -14.42
CA VAL A 36 1.45 5.86 -14.03
C VAL A 36 0.36 6.67 -13.35
N GLY A 37 0.31 6.57 -12.03
CA GLY A 37 -0.63 7.33 -11.23
C GLY A 37 -2.06 6.97 -11.57
N ARG A 38 -2.71 6.31 -10.62
CA ARG A 38 -3.99 6.86 -10.20
C ARG A 38 -3.69 8.30 -9.78
N GLU A 39 -3.70 9.23 -10.74
CA GLU A 39 -3.86 10.64 -10.46
C GLU A 39 -5.14 10.68 -9.65
N THR A 40 -4.98 10.79 -8.33
CA THR A 40 -6.04 11.14 -7.40
C THR A 40 -6.55 12.50 -7.83
N THR A 41 -7.36 12.49 -8.88
CA THR A 41 -8.26 13.55 -9.25
C THR A 41 -9.28 13.56 -8.13
N ASP A 42 -8.98 14.28 -7.05
CA ASP A 42 -9.91 14.81 -6.05
C ASP A 42 -11.10 13.92 -5.61
N ALA A 43 -10.91 12.60 -5.57
CA ALA A 43 -11.83 11.68 -4.94
C ALA A 43 -11.21 11.29 -3.60
N ALA A 44 -11.32 12.22 -2.64
CA ALA A 44 -10.96 12.09 -1.23
C ALA A 44 -9.65 11.32 -0.98
N LYS A 45 -8.56 12.03 -0.62
CA LYS A 45 -7.44 11.41 0.12
C LYS A 45 -8.05 10.38 1.07
N ALA A 46 -7.83 9.10 0.81
CA ALA A 46 -8.12 8.09 1.80
C ALA A 46 -7.14 8.44 2.93
N THR A 47 -7.65 9.22 3.88
CA THR A 47 -6.83 9.93 4.84
C THR A 47 -6.54 8.91 5.92
N GLY A 48 -5.38 8.27 5.83
CA GLY A 48 -5.05 7.19 6.73
C GLY A 48 -3.63 6.72 6.57
N VAL A 49 -3.16 6.01 7.59
CA VAL A 49 -1.82 5.42 7.62
C VAL A 49 -1.94 3.99 7.07
N PRO A 50 -1.25 3.64 5.98
CA PRO A 50 -1.23 2.27 5.50
C PRO A 50 -0.42 1.40 6.46
N VAL A 51 -1.02 0.31 6.92
CA VAL A 51 -0.41 -0.62 7.88
C VAL A 51 -0.49 -2.05 7.31
N PRO A 52 0.54 -2.90 7.50
CA PRO A 52 0.45 -4.30 7.11
C PRO A 52 -0.73 -5.02 7.76
N LEU A 53 -1.43 -5.88 7.01
CA LEU A 53 -2.58 -6.65 7.52
C LEU A 53 -2.25 -7.45 8.79
N GLY A 54 -1.02 -7.97 8.90
CA GLY A 54 -0.56 -8.73 10.08
C GLY A 54 -0.50 -7.92 11.39
N ALA A 55 -0.46 -6.59 11.31
CA ALA A 55 -0.46 -5.73 12.50
C ALA A 55 -1.86 -5.53 13.10
N ILE A 56 -2.92 -5.78 12.32
CA ILE A 56 -4.30 -5.59 12.76
C ILE A 56 -4.79 -6.87 13.42
N ARG A 57 -5.30 -6.72 14.65
CA ARG A 57 -5.95 -7.78 15.40
C ARG A 57 -7.42 -7.45 15.58
N ASN A 58 -8.26 -8.48 15.56
CA ASN A 58 -9.69 -8.33 15.81
C ASN A 58 -10.04 -9.02 17.14
N ASP A 59 -10.80 -8.33 17.98
CA ASP A 59 -11.31 -8.86 19.25
C ASP A 59 -12.78 -8.51 19.35
N GLU A 60 -13.63 -9.54 19.36
CA GLU A 60 -15.10 -9.42 19.37
C GLU A 60 -15.66 -8.46 18.30
N GLY A 61 -15.06 -8.44 17.11
CA GLY A 61 -15.48 -7.57 16.01
C GLY A 61 -14.94 -6.14 16.07
N ARG A 62 -14.06 -5.82 17.03
CA ARG A 62 -13.34 -4.53 17.09
C ARG A 62 -11.90 -4.70 16.63
N ASP A 63 -11.50 -3.90 15.66
CA ASP A 63 -10.13 -3.85 15.18
C ASP A 63 -9.26 -3.01 16.13
N TYR A 64 -8.09 -3.55 16.45
CA TYR A 64 -7.09 -2.88 17.27
C TYR A 64 -5.68 -3.25 16.80
N ILE A 65 -4.73 -2.39 17.15
CA ILE A 65 -3.30 -2.58 16.90
C ILE A 65 -2.53 -2.44 18.20
N PHE A 66 -1.28 -2.90 18.19
CA PHE A 66 -0.33 -2.59 19.25
C PHE A 66 0.69 -1.57 18.75
N VAL A 67 0.80 -0.47 19.49
CA VAL A 67 1.76 0.60 19.22
C VAL A 67 2.90 0.49 20.23
N VAL A 68 4.13 0.76 19.81
CA VAL A 68 5.29 0.74 20.71
C VAL A 68 5.51 2.14 21.27
N ILE A 69 5.32 2.30 22.57
CA ILE A 69 5.59 3.54 23.31
C ILE A 69 6.60 3.24 24.40
N GLU A 70 7.77 3.89 24.33
CA GLU A 70 8.85 3.73 25.32
C GLU A 70 9.26 2.26 25.57
N GLY A 71 9.19 1.40 24.53
CA GLY A 71 9.53 -0.02 24.64
C GLY A 71 8.44 -0.89 25.27
N ARG A 72 7.21 -0.39 25.35
CA ARG A 72 6.02 -1.15 25.78
C ARG A 72 4.97 -1.19 24.68
N ALA A 73 4.22 -2.28 24.63
CA ALA A 73 3.07 -2.42 23.75
C ALA A 73 1.86 -1.70 24.36
N GLU A 74 1.27 -0.77 23.62
CA GLU A 74 0.01 -0.13 23.98
C GLU A 74 -1.09 -0.60 23.03
N ARG A 75 -2.17 -1.15 23.59
CA ARG A 75 -3.35 -1.58 22.81
C ARG A 75 -4.16 -0.35 22.41
N ARG A 76 -4.33 -0.15 21.10
CA ARG A 76 -5.14 0.96 20.57
C ARG A 76 -6.20 0.48 19.61
N ALA A 77 -7.45 0.84 19.89
CA ALA A 77 -8.56 0.62 18.96
C ALA A 77 -8.38 1.52 17.73
N VAL A 78 -8.61 0.97 16.54
CA VAL A 78 -8.44 1.69 15.28
C VAL A 78 -9.66 1.52 14.39
N ALA A 79 -9.91 2.53 13.56
CA ALA A 79 -10.85 2.40 12.46
C ALA A 79 -10.06 2.08 11.19
N THR A 80 -10.41 0.97 10.55
CA THR A 80 -9.83 0.53 9.29
C THR A 80 -10.73 0.96 8.13
N GLY A 81 -10.13 1.14 6.95
CA GLY A 81 -10.79 1.50 5.71
C GLY A 81 -10.51 0.47 4.63
N GLU A 82 -10.14 0.94 3.44
CA GLU A 82 -9.86 0.07 2.29
C GLU A 82 -8.60 -0.79 2.52
N THR A 83 -8.66 -2.04 2.07
CA THR A 83 -7.51 -2.95 2.01
C THR A 83 -6.84 -2.80 0.64
N LEU A 84 -5.55 -2.50 0.65
CA LEU A 84 -4.70 -2.33 -0.55
C LEU A 84 -3.60 -3.38 -0.53
N ASP A 85 -3.72 -4.38 -1.42
CA ASP A 85 -2.80 -5.50 -1.55
C ASP A 85 -2.57 -6.25 -0.21
N ASN A 86 -1.42 -6.02 0.43
CA ASN A 86 -1.03 -6.63 1.69
C ASN A 86 -1.11 -5.67 2.90
N ASN A 87 -1.64 -4.48 2.66
CA ASN A 87 -1.81 -3.41 3.63
C ASN A 87 -3.29 -3.06 3.77
N ILE A 88 -3.64 -2.45 4.89
CA ILE A 88 -4.96 -1.91 5.18
C ILE A 88 -4.80 -0.50 5.68
N LEU A 89 -5.70 0.38 5.23
CA LEU A 89 -5.63 1.79 5.57
C LEU A 89 -6.27 2.02 6.95
N VAL A 90 -5.51 2.56 7.90
CA VAL A 90 -6.03 2.99 9.20
C VAL A 90 -6.47 4.45 9.10
N THR A 91 -7.77 4.70 9.20
CA THR A 91 -8.38 6.03 9.07
C THR A 91 -8.42 6.81 10.37
N SER A 92 -8.42 6.12 11.52
CA SER A 92 -8.33 6.76 12.84
C SER A 92 -7.70 5.83 13.89
N GLY A 93 -7.15 6.43 14.95
CA GLY A 93 -6.49 5.71 16.05
C GLY A 93 -5.01 5.43 15.82
N LEU A 94 -4.41 5.91 14.72
CA LEU A 94 -2.98 5.82 14.47
C LEU A 94 -2.48 7.11 13.82
N SER A 95 -1.38 7.65 14.33
CA SER A 95 -0.71 8.83 13.81
C SER A 95 0.48 8.45 12.94
N PRO A 96 0.79 9.25 11.90
CA PRO A 96 2.01 9.05 11.12
C PRO A 96 3.26 9.08 12.00
N GLY A 97 4.16 8.11 11.80
CA GLY A 97 5.43 8.01 12.55
C GLY A 97 5.35 7.16 13.82
N GLU A 98 4.17 6.70 14.22
CA GLU A 98 4.02 5.71 15.27
C GLU A 98 4.50 4.33 14.80
N ARG A 99 5.10 3.57 15.71
CA ARG A 99 5.64 2.24 15.43
C ARG A 99 4.62 1.19 15.84
N VAL A 100 4.28 0.29 14.93
CA VAL A 100 3.27 -0.74 15.14
C VAL A 100 3.89 -2.12 15.12
N ILE A 101 3.32 -3.03 15.90
CA ILE A 101 3.78 -4.42 15.96
C ILE A 101 3.12 -5.20 14.82
N THR A 102 3.89 -5.61 13.83
CA THR A 102 3.43 -6.36 12.65
C THR A 102 3.37 -7.87 12.88
N GLU A 103 4.30 -8.40 13.67
CA GLU A 103 4.39 -9.82 14.01
C GLU A 103 4.72 -9.94 15.49
N GLY A 104 3.82 -10.54 16.28
CA GLY A 104 4.00 -10.70 17.71
C GLY A 104 3.15 -11.83 18.27
N PRO A 105 3.42 -12.29 19.51
CA PRO A 105 2.67 -13.38 20.15
C PRO A 105 1.17 -13.07 20.22
N LEU A 106 0.32 -14.08 20.04
CA LEU A 106 -1.13 -13.94 20.23
C LEU A 106 -1.47 -13.50 21.66
N GLU A 107 -0.64 -13.91 22.62
CA GLU A 107 -0.76 -13.59 24.06
C GLU A 107 -0.25 -12.20 24.42
N LEU A 108 0.21 -11.38 23.46
CA LEU A 108 0.67 -10.02 23.75
C LEU A 108 -0.48 -9.19 24.36
N THR A 109 -0.21 -8.59 25.51
CA THR A 109 -1.14 -7.74 26.27
C THR A 109 -0.67 -6.30 26.36
N ASP A 110 -1.57 -5.42 26.78
CA ASP A 110 -1.25 -4.02 27.04
C ASP A 110 -0.24 -3.89 28.19
N GLY A 111 0.79 -3.08 27.98
CA GLY A 111 1.87 -2.83 28.94
C GLY A 111 3.05 -3.80 28.86
N ASP A 112 2.97 -4.84 28.00
CA ASP A 112 4.07 -5.79 27.84
C ASP A 112 5.33 -5.12 27.28
N ALA A 113 6.48 -5.49 27.83
CA ALA A 113 7.77 -5.02 27.32
C ALA A 113 8.04 -5.63 25.94
N VAL A 114 8.26 -4.78 24.95
CA VAL A 114 8.52 -5.18 23.57
C VAL A 114 9.84 -4.59 23.10
N GLN A 115 10.59 -5.37 22.34
CA GLN A 115 11.78 -4.89 21.65
C GLN A 115 11.58 -4.98 20.16
N GLU A 116 11.95 -3.90 19.48
CA GLU A 116 12.00 -3.87 18.02
C GLU A 116 13.03 -4.87 17.54
N LYS A 117 12.54 -5.89 16.83
CA LYS A 117 13.39 -6.76 16.06
C LYS A 117 13.61 -6.11 14.69
N ASN A 118 14.56 -5.19 14.62
CA ASN A 118 15.03 -4.69 13.32
C ASN A 118 15.64 -5.85 12.53
N ARG A 119 15.17 -6.04 11.30
CA ARG A 119 15.73 -6.99 10.34
C ARG A 119 16.54 -6.24 9.30
#